data_AF-A0A512PJF2-F1
#
_entry.id   AF-A0A512PJF2-F1
#
_cell.length_a   1.000
_cell.length_b   1.000
_cell.length_c   1.000
_cell.angle_alpha   90.00
_cell.angle_beta   90.00
_cell.angle_gamma   90.00
#
_symmetry.space_group_name_H-M   'P 1'
#
loop_
_entity.id
_entity.type
_entity.pdbx_description
1 polymer ?
#
loop_
_entity_poly.entity_id
_entity_poly.type
_entity_poly.pdbx_seq_one_letter_code
_entity_poly.pdbx_strand_id
1 'polypeptide(L)' 'MKLISSNLVAIFWAFIFGEIVGYIGSKLEVMPYNMWQVGIAAAIVAFVAVNGIYLISKDA' A
#
# COMPACT_ATOMS: atom_id res chain seq x y z
N MET A 1 -10.62 10.24 -15.12
CA MET A 1 -11.38 9.10 -14.52
C MET A 1 -10.47 7.92 -14.21
N LYS A 2 -9.77 7.31 -15.20
CA LYS A 2 -8.89 6.14 -14.99
C LYS A 2 -7.82 6.30 -13.91
N LEU A 3 -7.15 7.45 -13.83
CA LEU A 3 -6.07 7.70 -12.85
C LEU A 3 -6.55 7.84 -11.40
N ILE A 4 -7.73 8.43 -11.20
CA ILE A 4 -8.29 8.59 -9.84
C ILE A 4 -8.82 7.23 -9.37
N SER A 5 -9.52 6.49 -10.22
CA SER A 5 -10.02 5.16 -9.90
C SER A 5 -8.89 4.17 -9.64
N SER A 6 -7.77 4.22 -10.38
CA SER A 6 -6.64 3.32 -10.17
C SER A 6 -5.96 3.57 -8.82
N ASN A 7 -5.78 4.83 -8.44
CA ASN A 7 -5.20 5.20 -7.15
C ASN A 7 -6.09 4.78 -5.98
N LEU A 8 -7.41 4.99 -6.08
CA LEU A 8 -8.37 4.56 -5.06
C LEU A 8 -8.37 3.05 -4.85
N VAL A 9 -8.39 2.28 -5.94
CA VAL A 9 -8.34 0.81 -5.89
C VAL A 9 -7.00 0.35 -5.29
N ALA A 10 -5.88 0.92 -5.72
CA ALA A 10 -4.56 0.57 -5.21
C ALA A 10 -4.42 0.86 -3.71
N ILE A 11 -4.85 2.03 -3.25
CA ILE A 11 -4.81 2.41 -1.83
C ILE A 11 -5.69 1.48 -1.00
N PHE A 12 -6.92 1.20 -1.44
CA PHE A 12 -7.85 0.35 -0.72
C PHE A 12 -7.28 -1.07 -0.53
N TRP A 13 -6.79 -1.68 -1.60
CA TRP A 13 -6.23 -3.02 -1.52
C TRP A 13 -4.90 -3.06 -0.78
N ALA A 14 -4.04 -2.05 -0.95
CA ALA A 14 -2.78 -1.97 -0.24
C ALA A 14 -2.98 -1.81 1.27
N PHE A 15 -3.99 -1.06 1.71
CA PHE A 15 -4.34 -0.99 3.12
C PHE A 15 -4.71 -2.38 3.65
N ILE A 16 -5.65 -3.09 3.01
CA ILE A 16 -6.12 -4.40 3.47
C ILE A 16 -4.99 -5.44 3.46
N PHE A 17 -4.24 -5.55 2.36
CA PHE A 17 -3.15 -6.53 2.26
C PHE A 17 -1.96 -6.16 3.13
N GLY A 18 -1.64 -4.87 3.26
CA GLY A 18 -0.59 -4.37 4.14
C GLY A 18 -0.87 -4.75 5.60
N GLU A 19 -2.12 -4.64 6.04
CA GLU A 19 -2.55 -5.09 7.37
C GLU A 19 -2.39 -6.59 7.57
N ILE A 20 -2.76 -7.41 6.59
CA ILE A 20 -2.58 -8.86 6.66
C ILE A 20 -1.10 -9.22 6.79
N VAL A 21 -0.25 -8.62 5.97
CA VAL A 21 1.21 -8.86 5.98
C VAL A 21 1.83 -8.36 7.29
N GLY A 22 1.47 -7.16 7.74
CA GLY A 22 1.98 -6.58 8.97
C GLY A 22 1.54 -7.35 10.21
N TYR A 23 0.30 -7.88 10.23
CA TYR A 23 -0.15 -8.73 11.31
C TYR A 23 0.68 -10.02 11.37
N ILE A 24 0.90 -10.69 10.24
CA ILE A 24 1.75 -11.88 10.18
C ILE A 24 3.18 -11.55 10.65
N GLY A 25 3.78 -10.47 10.14
CA GLY A 25 5.11 -10.01 10.53
C GLY A 25 5.23 -9.74 12.03
N SER A 26 4.23 -9.08 12.62
CA SER A 26 4.21 -8.80 14.07
C SER A 26 4.23 -10.07 14.92
N LYS A 27 3.61 -11.16 14.45
CA LYS A 27 3.63 -12.46 15.15
C LYS A 27 4.95 -13.19 14.99
N LEU A 28 5.63 -13.03 13.87
CA LEU A 28 6.95 -13.63 13.62
C LEU A 28 8.05 -12.94 14.43
N GLU A 29 7.96 -11.62 14.57
CA GLU A 29 8.99 -10.80 15.22
C GLU A 29 8.67 -10.46 16.69
N VAL A 30 7.53 -10.93 17.20
CA VAL A 30 7.02 -10.63 18.56
C VAL A 30 7.01 -9.12 18.82
N MET A 31 6.62 -8.36 17.80
CA MET A 31 6.59 -6.90 17.83
C MET A 31 5.16 -6.38 18.09
N PRO A 32 4.98 -5.26 18.82
CA PRO A 32 3.68 -4.61 18.92
C PRO A 32 3.11 -4.25 17.54
N TYR A 33 1.84 -4.58 17.34
CA TYR A 33 1.12 -4.33 16.09
C TYR A 33 0.21 -3.11 16.22
N ASN A 34 0.32 -2.17 15.29
CA ASN A 34 -0.59 -1.03 15.16
C ASN A 34 -1.17 -0.97 13.75
N MET A 35 -2.46 -1.28 13.66
CA MET A 35 -3.23 -1.30 12.41
C MET A 35 -3.23 0.04 11.65
N TRP A 36 -3.29 1.17 12.35
CA TRP A 36 -3.32 2.45 11.66
C TRP A 36 -1.95 2.80 11.07
N GLN A 37 -0.87 2.46 11.77
CA GLN A 37 0.49 2.74 11.28
C GLN A 37 0.83 1.89 10.06
N VAL A 38 0.56 0.58 10.12
CA VAL A 38 0.87 -0.35 9.03
C VAL A 38 0.01 -0.06 7.80
N GLY A 39 -1.30 0.07 7.96
CA GLY A 39 -2.22 0.32 6.86
C GLY A 39 -1.97 1.65 6.17
N ILE A 40 -1.70 2.73 6.92
CA ILE A 40 -1.37 4.04 6.33
C ILE A 40 -0.02 3.97 5.60
N ALA A 41 0.99 3.31 6.17
CA ALA A 41 2.29 3.14 5.51
C ALA A 41 2.13 2.37 4.19
N ALA A 42 1.38 1.27 4.17
CA ALA A 42 1.11 0.48 2.98
C ALA A 42 0.35 1.29 1.91
N ALA A 43 -0.64 2.09 2.31
CA ALA A 43 -1.39 2.95 1.41
C ALA A 43 -0.51 4.02 0.74
N ILE A 44 0.38 4.67 1.51
CA ILE A 44 1.33 5.67 0.99
C ILE A 44 2.29 5.01 -0.01
N VAL A 45 2.85 3.85 0.35
CA VAL A 45 3.76 3.10 -0.53
C VAL A 45 3.07 2.74 -1.84
N ALA A 46 1.84 2.25 -1.80
CA ALA A 46 1.09 1.89 -2.99
C ALA A 46 0.77 3.10 -3.87
N PHE A 47 0.39 4.23 -3.27
CA PHE A 47 0.18 5.47 -4.02
C PHE A 47 1.46 5.91 -4.74
N VAL A 48 2.60 5.92 -4.06
CA VAL A 48 3.89 6.28 -4.67
C VAL A 48 4.26 5.28 -5.77
N ALA A 49 4.12 3.98 -5.52
CA ALA A 49 4.47 2.93 -6.49
C ALA A 49 3.63 3.02 -7.77
N VAL A 50 2.30 3.15 -7.66
CA VAL A 50 1.42 3.22 -8.84
C VAL A 50 1.69 4.47 -9.68
N ASN A 51 1.87 5.63 -9.06
CA ASN A 51 2.19 6.85 -9.81
C ASN A 51 3.63 6.83 -10.34
N GLY A 52 4.58 6.27 -9.58
CA GLY A 52 5.97 6.11 -10.02
C GLY A 52 6.10 5.20 -11.24
N ILE A 53 5.46 4.02 -11.21
CA ILE A 53 5.39 3.11 -12.35
C ILE A 53 4.74 3.80 -13.55
N TYR A 54 3.60 4.48 -13.34
CA TYR A 54 2.94 5.22 -14.41
C TYR A 54 3.86 6.27 -15.06
N LEU A 55 4.60 7.04 -14.26
CA LEU A 55 5.53 8.06 -14.78
C LEU A 55 6.70 7.44 -15.55
N ILE A 56 7.27 6.34 -15.05
CA ILE A 56 8.36 5.62 -15.73
C ILE A 56 7.87 5.02 -17.05
N SER A 57 6.69 4.42 -17.06
CA SER A 57 6.12 3.76 -18.24
C SER A 57 5.48 4.72 -19.25
N LYS A 58 5.30 6.00 -18.92
CA LYS A 58 4.66 6.98 -19.81
C LYS A 58 5.53 7.32 -21.04
N ASP A 59 6.85 7.28 -20.87
CA ASP A 59 7.83 7.73 -21.86
C ASP A 59 8.70 6.58 -22.42
N ALA A 60 8.34 5.32 -22.12
CA ALA A 60 8.93 4.10 -22.65
C ALA A 60 8.08 3.53 -23.80
#